data_AF-A0A0D0DHL2-F1
#
_entry.id   AF-A0A0D0DHL2-F1
#
_cell.length_a   1.000
_cell.length_b   1.000
_cell.length_c   1.000
_cell.angle_alpha   90.00
_cell.angle_beta   90.00
_cell.angle_gamma   90.00
#
_symmetry.space_group_name_H-M   'P 1'
#
loop_
_entity.id
_entity.type
_entity.pdbx_description
1 polymer ?
#
loop_
_entity_poly.entity_id
_entity_poly.type
_entity_poly.pdbx_seq_one_letter_code
_entity_poly.pdbx_strand_id
1 'polypeptide(L)' 'MSPSQAPTSAPVSWSLADVNVLIDEVIAQQAKAGDGLNFRPSVWTSISACPGLSKPVKGGPKTGKSCREKWKRVR' A
#
# COMPACT_ATOMS: atom_id res chain seq x y z
N MET A 1 -30.67 -18.76 -7.73
CA MET A 1 -29.82 -17.65 -8.19
C MET A 1 -28.69 -17.48 -7.18
N SER A 2 -27.47 -17.87 -7.53
CA SER A 2 -26.28 -17.50 -6.74
C SER A 2 -25.86 -16.08 -7.11
N PRO A 3 -25.21 -15.38 -6.19
CA PRO A 3 -23.77 -15.24 -6.34
C PRO A 3 -23.02 -15.68 -5.07
N SER A 4 -22.05 -16.57 -5.26
CA SER A 4 -21.00 -16.83 -4.27
C SER A 4 -20.22 -15.56 -4.02
N GLN A 5 -20.46 -14.88 -2.90
CA GLN A 5 -19.52 -13.87 -2.41
C GLN A 5 -18.30 -14.60 -1.85
N ALA A 6 -17.17 -14.46 -2.56
CA ALA A 6 -15.84 -14.70 -2.00
C ALA A 6 -15.68 -13.89 -0.69
N PRO A 7 -14.85 -14.34 0.26
CA PRO A 7 -14.69 -13.65 1.54
C PRO A 7 -14.31 -12.19 1.28
N THR A 8 -15.22 -11.27 1.61
CA THR A 8 -15.01 -9.84 1.46
C THR A 8 -13.87 -9.44 2.38
N SER A 9 -12.66 -9.36 1.83
CA SER A 9 -11.49 -8.88 2.55
C SER A 9 -11.84 -7.50 3.13
N ALA A 10 -11.69 -7.35 4.44
CA ALA A 10 -12.05 -6.11 5.13
C ALA A 10 -11.41 -4.90 4.42
N PRO A 11 -12.11 -3.76 4.29
CA PRO A 11 -11.56 -2.58 3.64
C PRO A 11 -10.27 -2.15 4.36
N VAL A 12 -9.25 -1.78 3.59
CA VAL A 12 -7.97 -1.30 4.13
C VAL A 12 -8.21 0.04 4.81
N SER A 13 -7.80 0.16 6.08
CA SER A 13 -7.84 1.42 6.82
C SER A 13 -6.46 2.06 6.86
N TRP A 14 -6.40 3.38 6.67
CA TRP A 14 -5.16 4.17 6.67
C TRP A 14 -5.21 5.21 7.77
N SER A 15 -4.38 5.04 8.79
CA SER A 15 -4.12 6.04 9.82
C SER A 15 -3.09 7.04 9.33
N LEU A 16 -2.97 8.20 10.01
CA LEU A 16 -1.93 9.18 9.68
C LEU A 16 -0.51 8.56 9.77
N ALA A 17 -0.26 7.74 10.79
CA ALA A 17 1.00 7.01 10.95
C ALA A 17 1.29 6.08 9.76
N ASP A 18 0.28 5.35 9.27
CA ASP A 18 0.43 4.47 8.10
C ASP A 18 0.80 5.27 6.84
N VAL A 19 0.22 6.47 6.68
CA VAL A 19 0.52 7.35 5.54
C VAL A 19 1.93 7.90 5.63
N ASN A 20 2.38 8.30 6.82
CA ASN A 20 3.75 8.77 7.03
C ASN A 20 4.78 7.67 6.70
N VAL A 21 4.56 6.44 7.17
CA VAL A 21 5.42 5.30 6.83
C VAL A 21 5.41 5.04 5.32
N LEU A 22 4.24 5.09 4.66
CA LEU A 22 4.16 4.93 3.20
C LEU A 22 4.99 6.00 2.48
N ILE A 23 4.93 7.26 2.90
CA ILE A 23 5.70 8.35 2.28
C ILE A 23 7.20 8.12 2.48
N ASP A 24 7.63 7.81 3.70
CA ASP A 24 9.04 7.57 4.02
C ASP A 24 9.62 6.41 3.19
N GLU A 25 8.90 5.29 3.10
CA GLU A 25 9.30 4.14 2.29
C GLU A 25 9.36 4.45 0.79
N VAL A 26 8.44 5.29 0.28
CA VAL A 26 8.46 5.74 -1.13
C VAL A 26 9.68 6.62 -1.40
N ILE A 27 10.00 7.55 -0.49
CA ILE A 27 11.19 8.40 -0.59
C ILE A 27 12.46 7.55 -0.52
N ALA A 28 12.53 6.58 0.39
CA ALA A 28 13.65 5.66 0.51
C ALA A 28 13.88 4.84 -0.78
N GLN A 29 12.83 4.57 -1.54
CA GLN A 29 12.91 3.88 -2.82
C GLN A 29 12.99 4.79 -4.04
N GLN A 30 13.09 6.12 -3.89
CA GLN A 30 13.07 7.08 -5.00
C GLN A 30 14.11 6.77 -6.08
N ALA A 31 15.28 6.26 -5.70
CA ALA A 31 16.36 5.89 -6.64
C ALA A 31 15.97 4.75 -7.59
N LYS A 32 14.92 3.98 -7.25
CA LYS A 32 14.35 2.89 -8.06
C LYS A 32 13.17 3.35 -8.90
N ALA A 33 12.76 4.61 -8.79
CA ALA A 33 11.69 5.18 -9.59
C ALA A 33 12.14 5.36 -11.04
N GLY A 34 11.24 5.07 -11.98
CA GLY A 34 11.36 5.60 -13.33
C GLY A 34 10.91 7.06 -13.39
N ASP A 35 10.75 7.56 -14.62
CA ASP A 35 10.22 8.88 -14.90
C ASP A 35 8.94 9.18 -14.10
N GLY A 36 8.86 10.38 -13.52
CA GLY A 36 7.68 10.85 -12.80
C GLY A 36 7.28 10.07 -11.54
N LEU A 37 8.24 9.39 -10.86
CA LEU A 37 7.98 8.52 -9.71
C LEU A 37 7.11 7.29 -10.06
N ASN A 38 7.30 6.75 -11.27
CA ASN A 38 6.64 5.51 -11.69
C ASN A 38 7.41 4.30 -11.16
N PHE A 39 6.94 3.74 -10.05
CA PHE A 39 7.55 2.58 -9.43
C PHE A 39 7.02 1.26 -10.03
N ARG A 40 7.94 0.31 -10.24
CA ARG A 40 7.61 -1.07 -10.60
C ARG A 40 6.72 -1.74 -9.54
N PRO A 41 5.86 -2.71 -9.91
CA PRO A 41 5.04 -3.46 -8.96
C PRO A 41 5.82 -4.04 -7.76
N SER A 42 7.04 -4.51 -8.00
CA SER A 42 7.92 -5.11 -6.97
C SER A 42 8.32 -4.12 -5.87
N VAL A 43 8.43 -2.83 -6.20
CA VAL A 43 8.68 -1.77 -5.20
C VAL A 43 7.51 -1.69 -4.24
N TRP A 44 6.28 -1.65 -4.76
CA TRP A 44 5.08 -1.62 -3.93
C TRP A 44 4.91 -2.86 -3.07
N THR A 45 5.24 -4.05 -3.59
CA THR A 45 5.26 -5.28 -2.79
C THR A 45 6.28 -5.19 -1.64
N SER A 46 7.46 -4.63 -1.91
CA SER A 46 8.50 -4.43 -0.89
C SER A 46 8.05 -3.44 0.18
N ILE A 47 7.47 -2.30 -0.22
CA ILE A 47 6.90 -1.29 0.69
C ILE A 47 5.81 -1.92 1.57
N SER A 48 4.92 -2.74 1.00
CA SER A 48 3.88 -3.41 1.79
C SER A 48 4.40 -4.41 2.81
N ALA A 49 5.63 -4.89 2.65
CA ALA A 49 6.29 -5.76 3.61
C ALA A 49 6.96 -4.98 4.76
N CYS A 50 7.03 -3.64 4.68
CA CYS A 50 7.54 -2.81 5.76
C CYS A 50 6.75 -3.11 7.06
N PRO A 51 7.43 -3.34 8.20
CA PRO A 51 6.77 -3.65 9.47
C PRO A 51 5.69 -2.64 9.87
N GLY A 52 5.88 -1.36 9.54
CA GLY A 52 4.92 -0.29 9.82
C GLY A 52 3.62 -0.37 9.00
N LEU A 53 3.59 -1.15 7.92
CA LEU A 53 2.41 -1.34 7.05
C LEU A 53 1.88 -2.77 7.07
N SER A 54 2.75 -3.75 7.30
CA SER A 54 2.45 -5.19 7.23
C SER A 54 1.51 -5.67 8.35
N LYS A 55 1.46 -4.96 9.49
CA LYS A 55 0.60 -5.28 10.64
C LYS A 55 -0.49 -4.23 10.82
N PRO A 56 -1.63 -4.32 10.09
CA PRO A 56 -2.72 -3.37 10.26
C PRO A 56 -3.36 -3.51 11.65
N VAL A 57 -3.44 -2.41 12.39
CA VAL A 57 -4.22 -2.33 13.64
C VAL A 57 -5.72 -2.44 13.35
N LYS A 58 -6.17 -1.98 12.17
CA LYS A 58 -7.57 -2.00 11.72
C LYS A 58 -7.65 -2.23 10.21
N GLY A 59 -8.68 -2.97 9.78
CA GLY A 59 -8.98 -3.20 8.37
C GLY A 59 -8.13 -4.29 7.72
N GLY A 60 -8.24 -4.41 6.40
CA GLY A 60 -7.50 -5.39 5.62
C GLY A 60 -6.00 -5.06 5.46
N PRO A 61 -5.20 -6.03 4.98
CA PRO A 61 -3.76 -5.86 4.79
C PRO A 61 -3.45 -4.77 3.76
N LYS A 62 -2.43 -3.96 4.04
CA LYS A 62 -1.91 -2.91 3.15
C LYS A 62 -1.03 -3.52 2.07
N THR A 63 -1.61 -4.29 1.16
CA THR A 63 -0.90 -4.92 0.04
C THR A 63 -0.22 -3.89 -0.86
N GLY A 64 0.76 -4.31 -1.68
CA GLY A 64 1.42 -3.43 -2.63
C GLY A 64 0.45 -2.69 -3.56
N LYS A 65 -0.63 -3.36 -3.99
CA LYS A 65 -1.72 -2.71 -4.74
C LYS A 65 -2.34 -1.55 -3.94
N SER A 66 -2.66 -1.79 -2.67
CA SER A 66 -3.26 -0.77 -1.80
C SER A 66 -2.30 0.39 -1.51
N CYS A 67 -1.00 0.11 -1.34
CA CYS A 67 0.04 1.13 -1.18
C CYS A 67 0.14 2.04 -2.42
N ARG A 68 0.15 1.44 -3.62
CA ARG A 68 0.15 2.19 -4.90
C ARG A 68 -1.08 3.07 -5.04
N GLU A 69 -2.27 2.52 -4.79
CA GLU A 69 -3.53 3.26 -4.90
C GLU A 69 -3.62 4.38 -3.87
N LYS A 70 -3.09 4.18 -2.65
CA LYS A 70 -3.02 5.23 -1.64
C LYS A 70 -2.04 6.33 -2.07
N TRP A 71 -0.86 5.99 -2.57
CA TRP A 71 0.14 6.96 -3.05
C TRP A 71 -0.43 7.89 -4.12
N LYS A 72 -1.16 7.36 -5.10
CA LYS A 72 -1.84 8.15 -6.14
C LYS A 72 -2.81 9.22 -5.61
N ARG A 73 -3.30 9.08 -4.37
CA ARG A 73 -4.21 10.05 -3.73
C ARG A 73 -3.48 11.02 -2.81
N VAL A 74 -2.24 10.72 -2.44
CA VAL A 74 -1.40 11.54 -1.57
C VAL A 74 -0.56 12.51 -2.39
N ARG A 75 -0.06 12.07 -3.55
CA ARG A 75 0.57 12.94 -4.56
C ARG A 75 -0.45 13.66 -5.42
#